data_AF-A0AA51L0M2-F1
#
_entry.id   AF-A0AA51L0M2-F1
#
_cell.length_a   1.000
_cell.length_b   1.000
_cell.length_c   1.000
_cell.angle_alpha   90.00
_cell.angle_beta   90.00
_cell.angle_gamma   90.00
#
_symmetry.space_group_name_H-M   'P 1'
#
loop_
_entity.id
_entity.type
_entity.pdbx_description
1 polymer ?
#
loop_
_entity_poly.entity_id
_entity_poly.type
_entity_poly.pdbx_seq_one_letter_code
_entity_poly.pdbx_strand_id
1 'polypeptide(L)'
;MTWKQSKLDQFKADSLGMIAVHPEKGETMAMATRSGIYYSVNGGDTMKALTGPIMATSLAFSGNDIYFSSVENKAILLRKSDPVTGSQSDVKIPFLDYDNPITYIAVDQKNPKRFAFATYKNDLYESVDAGNNWSTLLKNGQKQQD
;
A
#
# COMPACT_ATOMS: atom_id res chain seq x y z
N MET A 1 -22.44 20.08 -8.31
CA MET A 1 -21.90 18.82 -7.79
C MET A 1 -22.58 18.53 -6.47
N THR A 2 -22.99 17.29 -6.23
CA THR A 2 -23.60 16.85 -4.97
C THR A 2 -22.76 15.74 -4.37
N TRP A 3 -22.64 15.73 -3.03
CA TRP A 3 -22.00 14.65 -2.30
C TRP A 3 -23.03 13.56 -2.00
N LYS A 4 -22.64 12.29 -2.18
CA LYS A 4 -23.42 11.12 -1.78
C LYS A 4 -22.66 10.37 -0.70
N GLN A 5 -23.30 10.10 0.43
CA GLN A 5 -22.73 9.28 1.48
C GLN A 5 -22.58 7.83 1.02
N SER A 6 -21.41 7.26 1.27
CA SER A 6 -21.11 5.85 1.03
C SER A 6 -21.78 4.98 2.10
N LYS A 7 -22.34 3.84 1.69
CA LYS A 7 -23.07 2.94 2.61
C LYS A 7 -22.14 2.10 3.49
N LEU A 8 -20.95 1.75 3.00
CA LEU A 8 -20.00 0.86 3.67
C LEU A 8 -20.63 -0.51 4.03
N ASP A 9 -21.51 -1.04 3.18
CA ASP A 9 -22.09 -2.37 3.41
C ASP A 9 -20.96 -3.42 3.47
N GLN A 10 -21.06 -4.38 4.39
CA GLN A 10 -20.03 -5.41 4.65
C GLN A 10 -18.68 -4.87 5.19
N PHE A 11 -18.59 -3.58 5.51
CA PHE A 11 -17.48 -3.03 6.28
C PHE A 11 -17.68 -3.32 7.76
N LYS A 12 -16.85 -4.22 8.33
CA LYS A 12 -16.99 -4.68 9.72
C LYS A 12 -15.96 -4.05 10.66
N ALA A 13 -15.11 -3.15 10.15
CA ALA A 13 -14.09 -2.50 10.94
C ALA A 13 -14.64 -1.25 11.64
N ASP A 14 -14.13 -0.98 12.83
CA ASP A 14 -14.41 0.21 13.65
C ASP A 14 -13.28 1.25 13.57
N SER A 15 -12.34 1.05 12.64
CA SER A 15 -11.14 1.85 12.50
C SER A 15 -10.83 2.13 11.03
N LEU A 16 -10.20 3.27 10.80
CA LEU A 16 -9.67 3.67 9.50
C LEU A 16 -8.25 4.18 9.71
N GLY A 17 -7.30 3.58 9.00
CA GLY A 17 -5.91 4.05 8.96
C GLY A 17 -5.64 4.88 7.71
N MET A 18 -5.87 4.29 6.54
CA MET A 18 -5.53 4.90 5.25
C MET A 18 -6.48 4.46 4.14
N ILE A 19 -6.54 5.26 3.09
CA ILE A 19 -7.32 5.00 1.88
C ILE A 19 -6.40 5.15 0.67
N ALA A 20 -6.53 4.25 -0.30
CA ALA A 20 -5.99 4.41 -1.63
C ALA A 20 -7.14 4.37 -2.65
N VAL A 21 -7.08 5.21 -3.68
CA VAL A 21 -8.07 5.24 -4.77
C VAL A 21 -7.38 4.80 -6.05
N HIS A 22 -8.07 4.01 -6.86
CA HIS A 22 -7.54 3.54 -8.13
C HIS A 22 -7.31 4.74 -9.08
N PRO A 23 -6.16 4.82 -9.75
CA PRO A 23 -5.73 5.99 -10.53
C PRO A 23 -6.68 6.36 -11.68
N GLU A 24 -7.34 5.36 -12.28
CA GLU A 24 -8.23 5.55 -13.45
C GLU A 24 -9.71 5.27 -13.15
N LYS A 25 -10.04 4.74 -11.97
CA LYS A 25 -11.39 4.27 -11.61
C LYS A 25 -11.75 4.83 -10.25
N GLY A 26 -12.24 6.07 -10.19
CA GLY A 26 -12.42 6.80 -8.93
C GLY A 26 -13.37 6.13 -7.92
N GLU A 27 -14.24 5.22 -8.36
CA GLU A 27 -15.10 4.42 -7.47
C GLU A 27 -14.41 3.16 -6.92
N THR A 28 -13.24 2.81 -7.46
CA THR A 28 -12.42 1.72 -6.94
C THR A 28 -11.47 2.24 -5.87
N MET A 29 -11.55 1.66 -4.67
CA MET A 29 -10.75 2.10 -3.53
C MET A 29 -10.40 0.95 -2.60
N ALA A 30 -9.36 1.14 -1.81
CA ALA A 30 -8.98 0.24 -0.74
C ALA A 30 -8.79 1.03 0.56
N MET A 31 -9.17 0.43 1.69
CA MET A 31 -9.12 1.02 3.02
C MET A 31 -8.37 0.07 3.96
N ALA A 32 -7.30 0.53 4.59
CA ALA A 32 -6.64 -0.24 5.64
C ALA A 32 -7.23 0.12 7.01
N THR A 33 -7.46 -0.92 7.81
CA THR A 33 -8.10 -0.86 9.14
C THR A 33 -7.35 -1.78 10.10
N ARG A 34 -7.69 -1.78 11.40
CA ARG A 34 -7.14 -2.80 12.34
C ARG A 34 -7.62 -4.22 12.02
N SER A 35 -8.77 -4.37 11.36
CA SER A 35 -9.34 -5.68 10.99
C SER A 35 -8.81 -6.21 9.65
N GLY A 36 -7.93 -5.45 8.97
CA GLY A 36 -7.38 -5.79 7.67
C GLY A 36 -7.65 -4.72 6.60
N ILE A 37 -7.28 -5.03 5.37
CA ILE A 37 -7.54 -4.20 4.19
C ILE A 37 -8.88 -4.59 3.58
N TYR A 38 -9.70 -3.60 3.27
CA TYR A 38 -10.95 -3.75 2.54
C TYR A 38 -10.83 -3.10 1.17
N TYR A 39 -11.58 -3.62 0.19
CA TYR A 39 -11.61 -3.16 -1.18
C TYR A 39 -13.04 -2.91 -1.65
N SER A 40 -13.24 -1.91 -2.50
CA SER A 40 -14.52 -1.56 -3.11
C SER A 40 -14.33 -1.16 -4.57
N VAL A 41 -15.38 -1.34 -5.37
CA VAL A 41 -15.46 -0.94 -6.79
C VAL A 41 -16.59 0.06 -7.04
N ASN A 42 -17.31 0.48 -6.00
CA ASN A 42 -18.53 1.29 -6.10
C ASN A 42 -18.54 2.44 -5.08
N GLY A 43 -17.40 3.11 -4.88
CA GLY A 43 -17.27 4.27 -4.01
C GLY A 43 -17.47 3.95 -2.53
N GLY A 44 -17.19 2.70 -2.14
CA GLY A 44 -17.39 2.21 -0.78
C GLY A 44 -18.83 1.78 -0.46
N ASP A 45 -19.77 1.81 -1.41
CA ASP A 45 -21.15 1.38 -1.13
C ASP A 45 -21.16 -0.07 -0.61
N THR A 46 -20.31 -0.93 -1.16
CA THR A 46 -20.02 -2.27 -0.62
C THR A 46 -18.51 -2.50 -0.48
N MET A 47 -18.10 -3.14 0.62
CA MET A 47 -16.71 -3.46 0.93
C MET A 47 -16.48 -4.98 0.93
N LYS A 48 -15.33 -5.42 0.42
CA LYS A 48 -14.86 -6.81 0.49
C LYS A 48 -13.55 -6.86 1.29
N ALA A 49 -13.45 -7.76 2.27
CA ALA A 49 -12.19 -7.98 2.97
C ALA A 49 -11.17 -8.62 2.01
N LEU A 50 -9.97 -8.03 1.95
CA LEU A 50 -8.83 -8.50 1.17
C LEU A 50 -7.84 -9.29 2.04
N THR A 51 -7.70 -8.88 3.29
CA THR A 51 -6.81 -9.51 4.27
C THR A 51 -7.55 -9.76 5.57
N GLY A 52 -7.00 -10.64 6.42
CA GLY A 52 -7.29 -10.63 7.84
C GLY A 52 -6.62 -9.46 8.57
N PRO A 53 -6.67 -9.43 9.91
CA PRO A 53 -6.01 -8.41 10.73
C PRO A 53 -4.50 -8.38 10.48
N ILE A 54 -4.02 -7.25 9.96
CA ILE A 54 -2.61 -6.96 9.74
C ILE A 54 -2.33 -5.50 10.10
N MET A 55 -1.12 -5.22 10.57
CA MET A 55 -0.68 -3.83 10.79
C MET A 55 -0.19 -3.25 9.47
N ALA A 56 -1.13 -2.85 8.60
CA ALA A 56 -0.80 -2.18 7.35
C ALA A 56 -0.30 -0.75 7.63
N THR A 57 0.83 -0.38 7.04
CA THR A 57 1.50 0.92 7.28
C THR A 57 1.53 1.82 6.04
N SER A 58 1.26 1.26 4.86
CA SER A 58 1.08 2.03 3.61
C SER A 58 0.27 1.23 2.59
N LEU A 59 -0.37 1.94 1.65
CA LEU A 59 -1.27 1.39 0.65
C LEU A 59 -1.19 2.21 -0.63
N ALA A 60 -1.06 1.57 -1.80
CA ALA A 60 -1.05 2.23 -3.10
C ALA A 60 -1.61 1.32 -4.19
N PHE A 61 -2.22 1.93 -5.22
CA PHE A 61 -2.59 1.24 -6.45
C PHE A 61 -1.48 1.32 -7.49
N SER A 62 -1.36 0.24 -8.27
CA SER A 62 -0.52 0.14 -9.47
C SER A 62 -1.29 -0.61 -10.53
N GLY A 63 -1.94 0.12 -11.44
CA GLY A 63 -3.02 -0.47 -12.24
C GLY A 63 -4.11 -1.03 -11.34
N ASN A 64 -4.52 -2.28 -11.58
CA ASN A 64 -5.57 -2.94 -10.78
C ASN A 64 -5.03 -3.61 -9.50
N ASP A 65 -3.71 -3.70 -9.33
CA ASP A 65 -3.10 -4.35 -8.17
C ASP A 65 -2.93 -3.37 -7.01
N ILE A 66 -3.02 -3.90 -5.79
CA ILE A 66 -2.78 -3.16 -4.55
C ILE A 66 -1.42 -3.55 -4.00
N TYR A 67 -0.56 -2.54 -3.80
CA TYR A 67 0.65 -2.67 -3.01
C TYR A 67 0.38 -2.19 -1.59
N PHE A 68 0.81 -2.96 -0.61
CA PHE A 68 0.70 -2.57 0.79
C PHE A 68 1.93 -3.00 1.58
N SER A 69 2.35 -2.17 2.52
CA SER A 69 3.33 -2.57 3.52
C SER A 69 2.66 -2.93 4.82
N SER A 70 3.26 -3.85 5.56
CA SER A 70 2.80 -4.28 6.87
C SER A 70 3.96 -4.61 7.80
N VAL A 71 3.70 -4.54 9.10
CA VAL A 71 4.62 -5.04 10.14
C VAL A 71 4.06 -6.32 10.74
N GLU A 72 4.78 -7.42 10.57
CA GLU A 72 4.39 -8.76 11.01
C GLU A 72 5.57 -9.45 11.67
N ASN A 73 5.41 -9.97 12.89
CA ASN A 73 6.46 -10.69 13.62
C ASN A 73 7.82 -9.93 13.67
N LYS A 74 7.76 -8.60 13.84
CA LYS A 74 8.93 -7.69 13.83
C LYS A 74 9.66 -7.58 12.47
N ALA A 75 9.05 -8.04 11.39
CA ALA A 75 9.52 -7.82 10.03
C ALA A 75 8.64 -6.80 9.32
N ILE A 76 9.26 -5.96 8.50
CA ILE A 76 8.56 -5.08 7.57
C ILE A 76 8.45 -5.80 6.24
N LEU A 77 7.24 -5.92 5.73
CA LEU A 77 6.94 -6.61 4.49
C LEU A 77 6.32 -5.63 3.50
N LEU A 78 6.60 -5.83 2.22
CA LEU A 78 5.89 -5.19 1.11
C LEU A 78 5.24 -6.31 0.30
N ARG A 79 3.94 -6.23 0.07
CA ARG A 79 3.20 -7.22 -0.71
C ARG A 79 2.43 -6.57 -1.84
N LYS A 80 2.26 -7.35 -2.89
CA LYS A 80 1.34 -7.09 -3.99
C LYS A 80 0.12 -7.99 -3.81
N SER A 81 -1.07 -7.46 -4.05
CA SER A 81 -2.31 -8.24 -4.05
C SER A 81 -3.19 -7.90 -5.24
N ASP A 82 -3.78 -8.94 -5.83
CA ASP A 82 -4.91 -8.83 -6.73
C ASP A 82 -6.20 -8.76 -5.88
N PRO A 83 -6.92 -7.63 -5.86
CA PRO A 83 -8.12 -7.48 -5.02
C PRO A 83 -9.32 -8.32 -5.49
N VAL A 84 -9.33 -8.78 -6.75
CA VAL A 84 -10.41 -9.60 -7.31
C VAL A 84 -10.25 -11.04 -6.82
N THR A 85 -9.07 -11.62 -7.03
CA THR A 85 -8.81 -13.02 -6.66
C THR A 85 -8.39 -13.19 -5.19
N GLY A 86 -7.86 -12.14 -4.57
CA GLY A 86 -7.27 -12.19 -3.23
C GLY A 86 -5.85 -12.78 -3.22
N SER A 87 -5.28 -13.10 -4.39
CA SER A 87 -3.92 -13.63 -4.49
C SER A 87 -2.91 -12.59 -4.01
N GLN A 88 -1.87 -13.04 -3.32
CA GLN A 88 -0.82 -12.19 -2.78
C GLN A 88 0.57 -12.74 -3.08
N SER A 89 1.52 -11.84 -3.26
CA SER A 89 2.95 -12.17 -3.40
C SER A 89 3.80 -11.14 -2.69
N ASP A 90 4.87 -11.59 -2.05
CA ASP A 90 5.85 -10.70 -1.44
C ASP A 90 6.68 -9.99 -2.52
N VAL A 91 6.99 -8.72 -2.26
CA VAL A 91 7.94 -7.92 -3.02
C VAL A 91 9.22 -7.86 -2.21
N LYS A 92 10.35 -8.28 -2.79
CA LYS A 92 11.63 -8.21 -2.11
C LYS A 92 11.98 -6.74 -1.87
N ILE A 93 12.37 -6.40 -0.64
CA ILE A 93 12.83 -5.06 -0.26
C ILE A 93 14.20 -5.16 0.43
N PRO A 94 14.98 -4.06 0.44
CA PRO A 94 16.15 -3.95 1.30
C PRO A 94 15.77 -4.21 2.76
N PHE A 95 16.74 -4.70 3.55
CA PHE A 95 16.52 -4.88 4.97
C PHE A 95 16.20 -3.54 5.64
N LEU A 96 15.16 -3.56 6.48
CA LEU A 96 14.73 -2.43 7.31
C LEU A 96 14.63 -2.90 8.75
N ASP A 97 15.13 -2.09 9.69
CA ASP A 97 14.89 -2.31 11.11
C ASP A 97 13.39 -2.20 11.41
N TYR A 98 12.89 -3.01 12.35
CA TYR A 98 11.45 -3.10 12.66
C TYR A 98 10.83 -1.75 13.08
N ASP A 99 11.64 -0.83 13.61
CA ASP A 99 11.23 0.51 14.06
C ASP A 99 11.25 1.54 12.92
N ASN A 100 11.51 1.10 11.69
CA ASN A 100 11.57 1.92 10.49
C ASN A 100 10.57 1.47 9.40
N PRO A 101 9.27 1.33 9.72
CA PRO A 101 8.27 0.84 8.77
C PRO A 101 8.16 1.73 7.53
N ILE A 102 7.74 1.13 6.42
CA ILE A 102 7.36 1.88 5.21
C ILE A 102 6.07 2.64 5.49
N THR A 103 6.12 3.96 5.37
CA THR A 103 4.99 4.87 5.63
C THR A 103 4.34 5.37 4.35
N TYR A 104 5.05 5.36 3.23
CA TYR A 104 4.53 5.79 1.94
C TYR A 104 5.04 4.91 0.80
N ILE A 105 4.17 4.63 -0.16
CA ILE A 105 4.48 3.96 -1.43
C ILE A 105 3.94 4.86 -2.55
N ALA A 106 4.75 5.10 -3.57
CA ALA A 106 4.34 5.81 -4.77
C ALA A 106 4.71 4.99 -6.00
N VAL A 107 3.76 4.78 -6.91
CA VAL A 107 3.95 4.00 -8.13
C VAL A 107 3.74 4.91 -9.34
N ASP A 108 4.65 4.80 -10.32
CA ASP A 108 4.49 5.47 -11.61
C ASP A 108 3.38 4.78 -12.40
N GLN A 109 2.25 5.47 -12.57
CA GLN A 109 1.07 4.90 -13.24
C GLN A 109 1.29 4.70 -14.75
N LYS A 110 2.25 5.40 -15.36
CA LYS A 110 2.62 5.22 -16.77
C LYS A 110 3.66 4.11 -16.96
N ASN A 111 4.46 3.85 -15.93
CA ASN A 111 5.43 2.76 -15.90
C ASN A 111 5.36 2.01 -14.57
N PRO A 112 4.43 1.05 -14.40
CA PRO A 112 4.23 0.33 -13.13
C PRO A 112 5.44 -0.46 -12.62
N LYS A 113 6.49 -0.64 -13.44
CA LYS A 113 7.77 -1.21 -12.98
C LYS A 113 8.55 -0.24 -12.12
N ARG A 114 8.27 1.06 -12.20
CA ARG A 114 8.94 2.09 -11.41
C ARG A 114 8.07 2.47 -10.21
N PHE A 115 8.62 2.29 -9.02
CA PHE A 115 7.99 2.76 -7.79
C PHE A 115 9.02 3.05 -6.71
N ALA A 116 8.61 3.85 -5.75
CA ALA A 116 9.43 4.25 -4.62
C ALA A 116 8.67 4.04 -3.32
N PHE A 117 9.42 3.86 -2.24
CA PHE A 117 8.85 3.91 -0.90
C PHE A 117 9.72 4.74 0.03
N ALA A 118 9.05 5.37 1.01
CA ALA A 118 9.70 6.09 2.08
C ALA A 118 9.36 5.44 3.43
N THR A 119 10.31 5.52 4.36
CA THR A 119 10.18 4.91 5.68
C THR A 119 10.00 5.96 6.78
N TYR A 120 9.64 5.51 7.99
CA TYR A 120 9.48 6.37 9.16
C TYR A 120 10.73 7.21 9.51
N LYS A 121 11.93 6.66 9.34
CA LYS A 121 13.22 7.37 9.54
C LYS A 121 13.65 8.20 8.32
N ASN A 122 12.79 8.38 7.32
CA ASN A 122 13.09 9.11 6.08
C ASN A 122 14.17 8.44 5.19
N ASP A 123 14.27 7.11 5.19
CA ASP A 123 14.95 6.42 4.09
C ASP A 123 14.05 6.51 2.84
N LEU A 124 14.66 6.68 1.67
CA LEU A 124 13.96 6.70 0.37
C LEU A 124 14.61 5.69 -0.56
N TYR A 125 13.80 4.76 -1.05
CA TYR A 125 14.23 3.75 -2.01
C TYR A 125 13.42 3.83 -3.28
N GLU A 126 14.06 3.54 -4.40
CA GLU A 126 13.42 3.48 -5.72
C GLU A 126 13.77 2.14 -6.39
N SER A 127 12.76 1.53 -7.01
CA SER A 127 12.94 0.45 -7.97
C SER A 127 12.47 0.93 -9.34
N VAL A 128 13.15 0.48 -10.38
CA VAL A 128 12.80 0.71 -11.80
C VAL A 128 12.42 -0.59 -12.52
N ASP A 129 12.37 -1.71 -11.80
CA ASP A 129 12.24 -3.07 -12.35
C ASP A 129 11.24 -3.95 -11.59
N ALA A 130 10.15 -3.34 -11.13
CA ALA A 130 9.05 -3.97 -10.41
C ALA A 130 9.45 -4.54 -9.02
N GLY A 131 10.39 -3.90 -8.34
CA GLY A 131 10.82 -4.27 -6.99
C GLY A 131 11.84 -5.40 -6.95
N ASN A 132 12.43 -5.76 -8.09
CA ASN A 132 13.47 -6.79 -8.15
C ASN A 132 14.79 -6.24 -7.59
N ASN A 133 15.13 -4.99 -7.94
CA ASN A 133 16.28 -4.26 -7.42
C ASN A 133 15.86 -2.88 -6.90
N TRP A 134 16.63 -2.39 -5.93
CA TRP A 134 16.36 -1.16 -5.22
C TRP A 134 17.61 -0.28 -5.10
N SER A 135 17.47 0.96 -5.55
CA SER A 135 18.43 2.03 -5.30
C SER A 135 18.07 2.77 -4.02
N THR A 136 19.06 3.01 -3.17
CA THR A 136 18.88 3.87 -1.98
C THR A 136 19.15 5.31 -2.41
N LEU A 137 18.12 6.16 -2.39
CA LEU A 137 18.24 7.57 -2.73
C LEU A 137 18.56 8.43 -1.51
N LEU A 138 17.94 8.09 -0.37
CA LEU A 138 18.19 8.75 0.91
C LEU A 138 18.34 7.72 2.04
N LYS A 139 19.24 8.01 2.97
CA LYS A 139 19.34 7.37 4.28
C LYS A 139 19.17 8.41 5.37
N ASN A 140 18.25 8.18 6.30
CA ASN A 140 17.89 9.12 7.35
C ASN A 140 17.63 10.56 6.83
N GLY A 141 16.97 10.69 5.67
CA GLY A 141 16.67 11.96 5.01
C GLY A 141 17.86 12.63 4.31
N GLN A 142 19.02 11.97 4.21
CA GLN A 142 20.22 12.52 3.58
C GLN A 142 20.62 11.69 2.37
N LYS A 143 21.14 12.34 1.31
CA LYS A 143 21.77 11.63 0.20
C LYS A 143 22.98 10.86 0.75
N GLN A 144 23.17 9.62 0.31
CA GLN A 144 24.45 8.96 0.53
C GLN A 144 25.52 9.82 -0.16
N GLN A 145 26.53 10.24 0.60
CA GLN A 145 27.76 10.76 0.02
C GLN A 145 28.60 9.55 -0.44
N ASP A 146 29.18 9.66 -1.63
CA ASP A 146 30.11 8.66 -2.18
C ASP A 146 31.36 8.48 -1.28
#